data_AF-A0A932L5Q0-F1
#
_entry.id   AF-A0A932L5Q0-F1
#
_cell.length_a   1.000
_cell.length_b   1.000
_cell.length_c   1.000
_cell.angle_alpha   90.00
_cell.angle_beta   90.00
_cell.angle_gamma   90.00
#
_symmetry.space_group_name_H-M   'P 1'
#
loop_
_entity.id
_entity.type
_entity.pdbx_description
1 polymer ?
#
loop_
_entity_poly.entity_id
_entity_poly.type
_entity_poly.pdbx_seq_one_letter_code
_entity_poly.pdbx_strand_id
1 'polypeptide(L)'
;MTPYLYDDDTRHGWRRPLTWSALLAIAWLVYELTAQPVLGAVVVCAKFGWDDFVTAVWLRRFDVDRFRGRACSWFYLAAGLWRIALTATAASIVIAILQGVLAIQQNQGVGAVLWDVFGAVGLESLFAFGLAALTTFIAVGSAFRCRVKVWLDRQVNVARRKRVWPPERWGTNRAKTLLTATLIPVVTLLVLGLVVGSIFALEGFRAPQRDPPAWVIVIVVVLQLLLTVSGALFVLVVREIVSRRVVARTPAECWGHSG
;
A
#
# COMPACT_ATOMS: atom_id res chain seq x y z
N MET A 1 3.30 12.03 -36.20
CA MET A 1 4.07 11.59 -35.03
C MET A 1 4.79 12.83 -34.49
N THR A 2 4.11 13.61 -33.66
CA THR A 2 4.62 14.90 -33.15
C THR A 2 5.41 14.67 -31.87
N PRO A 3 6.62 15.27 -31.72
CA PRO A 3 7.37 15.21 -30.47
C PRO A 3 6.61 16.08 -29.45
N TYR A 4 5.90 15.43 -28.53
CA TYR A 4 5.19 16.14 -27.48
C TYR A 4 6.19 16.69 -26.48
N LEU A 5 6.48 18.00 -26.62
CA LEU A 5 7.18 18.83 -25.65
C LEU A 5 6.54 18.66 -24.26
N TYR A 6 7.37 18.15 -23.36
CA TYR A 6 7.05 17.77 -22.00
C TYR A 6 7.19 19.00 -21.09
N ASP A 7 6.35 20.03 -21.27
CA ASP A 7 6.57 21.29 -20.56
C ASP A 7 5.27 21.90 -20.04
N ASP A 8 4.90 21.54 -18.80
CA ASP A 8 4.10 22.40 -17.90
C ASP A 8 3.95 21.88 -16.43
N ASP A 9 4.86 21.04 -15.91
CA ASP A 9 4.78 20.55 -14.51
C ASP A 9 5.53 21.47 -13.51
N THR A 10 6.16 22.56 -13.98
CA THR A 10 7.05 23.42 -13.16
C THR A 10 6.33 24.50 -12.35
N ARG A 11 5.17 25.01 -12.81
CA ARG A 11 4.44 26.10 -12.12
C ARG A 11 3.70 25.67 -10.84
N HIS A 12 3.66 24.37 -10.53
CA HIS A 12 3.02 23.85 -9.32
C HIS A 12 3.97 23.69 -8.12
N GLY A 13 5.21 24.21 -8.22
CA GLY A 13 6.21 24.15 -7.15
C GLY A 13 5.92 25.07 -5.96
N TRP A 14 5.34 26.26 -6.17
CA TRP A 14 5.31 27.33 -5.16
C TRP A 14 4.25 27.19 -4.06
N ARG A 15 3.16 26.44 -4.28
CA ARG A 15 2.21 26.10 -3.21
C ARG A 15 2.68 24.95 -2.33
N ARG A 16 3.79 24.29 -2.67
CA ARG A 16 4.36 23.18 -1.89
C ARG A 16 4.94 23.63 -0.54
N PRO A 17 5.80 24.67 -0.43
CA PRO A 17 6.43 25.01 0.84
C PRO A 17 5.42 25.29 1.94
N LEU A 18 4.38 26.09 1.67
CA LEU A 18 3.37 26.40 2.68
C LEU A 18 2.62 25.16 3.18
N THR A 19 2.26 24.24 2.26
CA THR A 19 1.61 22.98 2.68
C THR A 19 2.53 22.10 3.51
N TRP A 20 3.84 22.07 3.20
CA TRP A 20 4.82 21.33 3.98
C TRP A 20 5.03 21.94 5.37
N SER A 21 5.18 23.27 5.47
CA SER A 21 5.32 23.95 6.75
C SER A 21 4.10 23.73 7.65
N ALA A 22 2.88 23.82 7.10
CA ALA A 22 1.67 23.55 7.86
C ALA A 22 1.61 22.09 8.35
N LEU A 23 2.00 21.11 7.52
CA LEU A 23 2.02 19.71 7.92
C LEU A 23 3.06 19.40 8.98
N LEU A 24 4.24 20.01 8.89
CA LEU A 24 5.27 19.89 9.93
C LEU A 24 4.81 20.53 11.24
N ALA A 25 4.15 21.69 11.18
CA ALA A 25 3.56 22.33 12.37
C ALA A 25 2.47 21.46 13.01
N ILE A 26 1.60 20.82 12.20
CA ILE A 26 0.59 19.89 12.71
C ILE A 26 1.26 18.63 13.28
N ALA A 27 2.25 18.05 12.61
CA ALA A 27 2.98 16.87 13.08
C ALA A 27 3.71 17.15 14.40
N TRP A 28 4.33 18.33 14.52
CA TRP A 28 4.93 18.82 15.77
C TRP A 28 3.89 18.95 16.88
N LEU A 29 2.75 19.60 16.60
CA LEU A 29 1.68 19.77 17.58
C LEU A 29 1.11 18.41 18.04
N VAL A 30 0.92 17.46 17.12
CA VAL A 30 0.48 16.10 17.45
C VAL A 30 1.50 15.38 18.31
N TYR A 31 2.80 15.52 17.99
CA TYR A 31 3.87 14.96 18.81
C TYR A 31 3.85 15.54 20.23
N GLU A 32 3.80 16.86 20.38
CA GLU A 32 3.76 17.53 21.69
C GLU A 32 2.55 17.11 22.52
N LEU A 33 1.37 16.97 21.90
CA LEU A 33 0.15 16.59 22.60
C LEU A 33 0.08 15.10 22.99
N THR A 34 0.78 14.22 22.26
CA THR A 34 0.66 12.76 22.45
C THR A 34 1.92 12.13 23.02
N ALA A 35 3.06 12.82 22.97
CA ALA A 35 4.40 12.29 23.16
C ALA A 35 4.71 11.06 22.28
N GLN A 36 3.98 10.87 21.17
CA GLN A 36 4.13 9.71 20.27
C GLN A 36 4.67 10.16 18.90
N PRO A 37 5.96 9.93 18.59
CA PRO A 37 6.56 10.37 17.33
C PRO A 37 5.95 9.69 16.09
N VAL A 38 5.40 8.47 16.27
CA VAL A 38 4.74 7.70 15.20
C VAL A 38 3.55 8.47 14.61
N LEU A 39 2.75 9.15 15.44
CA LEU A 39 1.60 9.92 14.95
C LEU A 39 2.03 11.12 14.11
N GLY A 40 3.12 11.80 14.49
CA GLY A 40 3.73 12.87 13.68
C GLY A 40 4.19 12.35 12.31
N ALA A 41 4.85 11.19 12.27
CA ALA A 41 5.27 10.54 11.01
C ALA A 41 4.08 10.19 10.12
N VAL A 42 2.98 9.66 10.69
CA VAL A 42 1.74 9.36 9.96
C VAL A 42 1.14 10.62 9.33
N VAL A 43 1.12 11.75 10.04
CA VAL A 43 0.61 13.04 9.51
C VAL A 43 1.44 13.48 8.30
N VAL A 44 2.77 13.40 8.38
CA VAL A 44 3.65 13.75 7.26
C VAL A 44 3.46 12.78 6.09
N CYS A 45 3.36 11.48 6.36
CA CYS A 45 3.16 10.46 5.34
C CYS A 45 1.80 10.59 4.63
N ALA A 46 0.75 11.03 5.34
CA ALA A 46 -0.58 11.27 4.77
C ALA A 46 -0.55 12.24 3.58
N LYS A 47 0.45 13.14 3.53
CA LYS A 47 0.64 14.07 2.42
C LYS A 47 0.84 13.37 1.07
N PHE A 48 1.50 12.22 1.06
CA PHE A 48 1.81 11.48 -0.17
C PHE A 48 0.56 10.80 -0.78
N GLY A 49 -0.42 10.46 0.05
CA GLY A 49 -1.71 9.89 -0.38
C GLY A 49 -2.81 10.93 -0.62
N TRP A 50 -2.63 12.17 -0.14
CA TRP A 50 -3.67 13.20 -0.14
C TRP A 50 -4.29 13.48 -1.51
N ASP A 51 -3.47 13.59 -2.56
CA ASP A 51 -3.99 13.89 -3.90
C ASP A 51 -4.91 12.80 -4.43
N ASP A 52 -4.62 11.53 -4.12
CA ASP A 52 -5.46 10.41 -4.53
C ASP A 52 -6.75 10.35 -3.70
N PHE A 53 -6.72 10.72 -2.41
CA PHE A 53 -7.92 10.82 -1.57
C PHE A 53 -8.88 11.90 -2.07
N VAL A 54 -8.37 13.09 -2.41
CA VAL A 54 -9.23 14.15 -2.95
C VAL A 54 -9.76 13.75 -4.33
N THR A 55 -8.98 13.04 -5.14
CA THR A 55 -9.47 12.47 -6.41
C THR A 55 -10.53 11.40 -6.21
N ALA A 56 -10.39 10.53 -5.21
CA ALA A 56 -11.42 9.56 -4.86
C ALA A 56 -12.75 10.25 -4.52
N VAL A 57 -12.71 11.26 -3.66
CA VAL A 57 -13.92 12.03 -3.28
C VAL A 57 -14.49 12.78 -4.47
N TRP A 58 -13.64 13.36 -5.32
CA TRP A 58 -14.05 14.09 -6.53
C TRP A 58 -14.76 13.17 -7.53
N LEU A 59 -14.18 12.01 -7.85
CA LEU A 59 -14.79 11.03 -8.76
C LEU A 59 -16.15 10.55 -8.26
N ARG A 60 -16.29 10.34 -6.95
CA ARG A 60 -17.57 9.93 -6.35
C ARG A 60 -18.68 10.98 -6.54
N ARG A 61 -18.33 12.25 -6.75
CA ARG A 61 -19.28 13.36 -6.93
C ARG A 61 -19.51 13.74 -8.39
N PHE A 62 -18.49 13.69 -9.23
CA PHE A 62 -18.52 14.22 -10.59
C PHE A 62 -18.74 13.17 -11.69
N ASP A 63 -18.55 11.88 -11.40
CA ASP A 63 -18.82 10.84 -12.40
C ASP A 63 -20.33 10.73 -12.69
N VAL A 64 -20.68 10.75 -13.97
CA VAL A 64 -22.05 10.57 -14.48
C VAL A 64 -22.61 9.21 -14.05
N ASP A 65 -21.78 8.17 -14.07
CA ASP A 65 -22.15 6.86 -13.55
C ASP A 65 -21.71 6.73 -12.08
N ARG A 66 -22.69 6.72 -11.17
CA ARG A 66 -22.46 6.63 -9.72
C ARG A 66 -21.77 5.32 -9.31
N PHE A 67 -22.03 4.22 -10.00
CA PHE A 67 -21.42 2.93 -9.67
C PHE A 67 -19.95 2.90 -10.07
N ARG A 68 -19.63 3.42 -11.25
CA ARG A 68 -18.26 3.61 -11.72
C ARG A 68 -17.49 4.57 -10.83
N GLY A 69 -18.07 5.72 -10.51
CA GLY A 69 -17.46 6.71 -9.62
C GLY A 69 -17.13 6.13 -8.25
N ARG A 70 -18.03 5.33 -7.67
CA ARG A 70 -17.79 4.64 -6.40
C ARG A 70 -16.66 3.60 -6.51
N ALA A 71 -16.69 2.73 -7.51
CA ALA A 71 -15.62 1.73 -7.69
C ALA A 71 -14.25 2.41 -7.89
N CYS A 72 -14.16 3.38 -8.81
CA CYS A 72 -12.93 4.12 -9.05
C CYS A 72 -12.46 4.88 -7.79
N SER A 73 -13.38 5.46 -7.02
CA SER A 73 -13.02 6.15 -5.77
C SER A 73 -12.31 5.22 -4.77
N TRP A 74 -12.76 3.97 -4.61
CA TRP A 74 -12.10 3.00 -3.75
C TRP A 74 -10.71 2.62 -4.26
N PHE A 75 -10.52 2.52 -5.58
CA PHE A 75 -9.21 2.28 -6.17
C PHE A 75 -8.23 3.43 -5.94
N TYR A 76 -8.67 4.69 -6.05
CA TYR A 76 -7.82 5.85 -5.71
C TYR A 76 -7.54 5.92 -4.20
N LEU A 77 -8.51 5.61 -3.36
CA LEU A 77 -8.31 5.53 -1.91
C LEU A 77 -7.26 4.48 -1.55
N ALA A 78 -7.38 3.28 -2.12
CA ALA A 78 -6.40 2.20 -1.97
C ALA A 78 -5.00 2.62 -2.46
N ALA A 79 -4.92 3.31 -3.61
CA ALA A 79 -3.65 3.82 -4.14
C ALA A 79 -3.00 4.86 -3.22
N GLY A 80 -3.80 5.76 -2.62
CA GLY A 80 -3.33 6.73 -1.65
C GLY A 80 -2.78 6.06 -0.38
N LEU A 81 -3.53 5.10 0.18
CA LEU A 81 -3.09 4.32 1.34
C LEU A 81 -1.80 3.54 1.06
N TRP A 82 -1.67 2.97 -0.14
CA TRP A 82 -0.45 2.29 -0.58
C TRP A 82 0.77 3.22 -0.61
N ARG A 83 0.61 4.45 -1.08
CA ARG A 83 1.71 5.43 -1.06
C ARG A 83 2.08 5.82 0.36
N ILE A 84 1.10 6.05 1.22
CA ILE A 84 1.32 6.37 2.64
C ILE A 84 2.10 5.24 3.31
N ALA A 85 1.65 3.98 3.14
CA ALA A 85 2.32 2.82 3.69
C ALA A 85 3.77 2.71 3.21
N LEU A 86 4.02 2.85 1.91
CA LEU A 86 5.38 2.82 1.35
C LEU A 86 6.27 3.93 1.91
N THR A 87 5.75 5.15 2.05
CA THR A 87 6.53 6.27 2.60
C THR A 87 6.78 6.13 4.10
N ALA A 88 5.80 5.61 4.84
CA ALA A 88 5.93 5.34 6.26
C ALA A 88 6.99 4.25 6.49
N THR A 89 6.90 3.11 5.80
CA THR A 89 7.91 2.05 5.87
C THR A 89 9.30 2.57 5.50
N ALA A 90 9.43 3.38 4.44
CA ALA A 90 10.71 3.97 4.08
C ALA A 90 11.27 4.89 5.17
N ALA A 91 10.43 5.74 5.77
CA ALA A 91 10.82 6.60 6.88
C ALA A 91 11.24 5.77 8.12
N SER A 92 10.48 4.74 8.46
CA SER A 92 10.76 3.84 9.58
C SER A 92 12.07 3.07 9.39
N ILE A 93 12.44 2.68 8.16
CA ILE A 93 13.75 2.08 7.85
C ILE A 93 14.88 3.09 8.10
N VAL A 94 14.72 4.35 7.69
CA VAL A 94 15.75 5.38 7.93
C VAL A 94 15.94 5.61 9.43
N ILE A 95 14.84 5.73 10.19
CA ILE A 95 14.88 5.90 11.66
C ILE A 95 15.56 4.69 12.32
N ALA A 96 15.20 3.47 11.89
CA ALA A 96 15.82 2.23 12.36
C ALA A 96 17.34 2.23 12.18
N ILE A 97 17.83 2.64 11.00
CA ILE A 97 19.27 2.72 10.71
C ILE A 97 19.94 3.74 11.62
N LEU A 98 19.34 4.93 11.79
CA LEU A 98 19.88 5.97 12.66
C LEU A 98 19.97 5.52 14.12
N GLN A 99 18.93 4.85 14.63
CA GLN A 99 18.93 4.27 15.98
C GLN A 99 19.98 3.18 16.14
N GLY A 100 20.16 2.32 15.13
CA GLY A 100 21.20 1.29 15.13
C GLY A 100 22.61 1.89 15.22
N VAL A 101 22.89 2.97 14.47
CA VAL A 101 24.18 3.67 14.53
C VAL A 101 24.44 4.28 15.91
N LEU A 102 23.43 4.95 16.49
CA LEU A 102 23.55 5.55 17.82
C LEU A 102 23.76 4.49 18.92
N ALA A 103 23.07 3.35 18.81
CA ALA A 103 23.22 2.24 19.75
C ALA A 103 24.65 1.66 19.76
N ILE A 104 25.26 1.51 18.58
CA ILE A 104 26.65 1.06 18.44
C ILE A 104 27.60 2.07 19.12
N GLN A 105 27.38 3.38 18.94
CA GLN A 105 28.19 4.41 19.59
C GLN A 105 28.06 4.42 21.12
N GLN A 106 26.90 4.01 21.64
CA GLN A 106 26.61 3.95 23.07
C GLN A 106 27.00 2.59 23.71
N ASN A 107 27.62 1.67 22.96
CA ASN A 107 27.89 0.29 23.39
C ASN A 107 26.64 -0.45 23.91
N GLN A 108 25.46 -0.12 23.37
CA GLN A 108 24.25 -0.88 23.65
C GLN A 108 24.23 -2.16 22.82
N GLY A 109 23.69 -3.25 23.39
CA GLY A 109 23.55 -4.52 22.70
C GLY A 109 22.63 -4.37 21.48
N VAL A 110 23.18 -4.55 20.28
CA VAL A 110 22.47 -4.42 18.99
C VAL A 110 21.20 -5.28 18.93
N GLY A 111 21.20 -6.44 19.60
CA GLY A 111 20.05 -7.36 19.62
C GLY A 111 18.78 -6.74 20.21
N ALA A 112 18.88 -5.99 21.31
CA ALA A 112 17.71 -5.38 21.96
C ALA A 112 17.10 -4.29 21.08
N VAL A 113 17.95 -3.42 20.52
CA VAL A 113 17.52 -2.33 19.62
C VAL A 113 16.87 -2.88 18.35
N LEU A 114 17.45 -3.94 17.76
CA LEU A 114 16.82 -4.59 16.60
C LEU A 114 15.43 -5.13 16.95
N TRP A 115 15.25 -5.73 18.13
CA TRP A 115 13.96 -6.29 18.51
C TRP A 115 12.88 -5.23 18.70
N ASP A 116 13.22 -4.13 19.37
CA ASP A 116 12.29 -3.01 19.56
C ASP A 116 11.91 -2.37 18.22
N VAL A 117 12.90 -2.17 17.35
CA VAL A 117 12.71 -1.59 16.01
C VAL A 117 11.88 -2.52 15.12
N PHE A 118 12.24 -3.80 15.01
CA PHE A 118 11.51 -4.75 14.18
C PHE A 118 10.08 -4.97 14.69
N GLY A 119 9.87 -5.00 16.00
CA GLY A 119 8.55 -5.11 16.60
C GLY A 119 7.66 -3.93 16.23
N ALA A 120 8.14 -2.70 16.46
CA ALA A 120 7.36 -1.48 16.18
C ALA A 120 7.12 -1.28 14.68
N VAL A 121 8.17 -1.33 13.86
CA VAL A 121 8.08 -1.12 12.40
C VAL A 121 7.31 -2.23 11.71
N GLY A 122 7.46 -3.47 12.19
CA GLY A 122 6.74 -4.63 11.68
C GLY A 122 5.24 -4.50 11.91
N LEU A 123 4.82 -4.14 13.13
CA LEU A 123 3.41 -3.96 13.47
C LEU A 123 2.78 -2.78 12.72
N GLU A 124 3.50 -1.65 12.62
CA GLU A 124 3.05 -0.48 11.85
C GLU A 124 2.86 -0.85 10.37
N SER A 125 3.87 -1.50 9.77
CA SER A 125 3.81 -1.90 8.36
C SER A 125 2.69 -2.91 8.12
N LEU A 126 2.51 -3.88 9.03
CA LEU A 126 1.40 -4.84 9.00
C LEU A 126 0.06 -4.12 8.94
N PHE A 127 -0.15 -3.14 9.81
CA PHE A 127 -1.39 -2.37 9.87
C PHE A 127 -1.59 -1.52 8.61
N ALA A 128 -0.57 -0.78 8.19
CA ALA A 128 -0.65 0.11 7.03
C ALA A 128 -0.91 -0.65 5.73
N PHE A 129 -0.14 -1.72 5.47
CA PHE A 129 -0.35 -2.57 4.29
C PHE A 129 -1.63 -3.39 4.38
N GLY A 130 -2.02 -3.83 5.59
CA GLY A 130 -3.29 -4.52 5.82
C GLY A 130 -4.49 -3.64 5.47
N LEU A 131 -4.50 -2.38 5.91
CA LEU A 131 -5.56 -1.42 5.60
C LEU A 131 -5.60 -1.08 4.10
N ALA A 132 -4.44 -0.87 3.48
CA ALA A 132 -4.32 -0.69 2.04
C ALA A 132 -4.86 -1.90 1.27
N ALA A 133 -4.50 -3.12 1.67
CA ALA A 133 -4.97 -4.35 1.05
C ALA A 133 -6.47 -4.56 1.20
N LEU A 134 -7.02 -4.35 2.40
CA LEU A 134 -8.45 -4.40 2.68
C LEU A 134 -9.21 -3.41 1.77
N THR A 135 -8.70 -2.18 1.65
CA THR A 135 -9.31 -1.16 0.79
C THR A 135 -9.26 -1.57 -0.68
N THR A 136 -8.17 -2.19 -1.15
CA THR A 136 -8.11 -2.77 -2.50
C THR A 136 -9.12 -3.89 -2.69
N PHE A 137 -9.31 -4.78 -1.71
CA PHE A 137 -10.33 -5.84 -1.79
C PHE A 137 -11.75 -5.26 -1.85
N ILE A 138 -12.04 -4.21 -1.08
CA ILE A 138 -13.30 -3.47 -1.16
C ILE A 138 -13.47 -2.83 -2.55
N ALA A 139 -12.40 -2.25 -3.11
CA ALA A 139 -12.43 -1.66 -4.45
C ALA A 139 -12.73 -2.70 -5.54
N VAL A 140 -12.06 -3.85 -5.48
CA VAL A 140 -12.25 -4.99 -6.38
C VAL A 140 -13.67 -5.54 -6.24
N GLY A 141 -14.15 -5.79 -5.02
CA GLY A 141 -15.51 -6.26 -4.75
C GLY A 141 -16.58 -5.27 -5.24
N SER A 142 -16.35 -3.97 -5.06
CA SER A 142 -17.22 -2.91 -5.59
C SER A 142 -17.28 -2.93 -7.11
N ALA A 143 -16.12 -3.07 -7.79
CA ALA A 143 -16.06 -3.15 -9.24
C ALA A 143 -16.75 -4.42 -9.79
N PHE A 144 -16.55 -5.57 -9.13
CA PHE A 144 -17.24 -6.81 -9.48
C PHE A 144 -18.76 -6.70 -9.32
N ARG A 145 -19.23 -6.19 -8.18
CA ARG A 145 -20.66 -6.04 -7.90
C ARG A 145 -21.34 -5.11 -8.91
N CYS A 146 -20.64 -4.06 -9.32
CA CYS A 146 -21.15 -3.08 -10.29
C CYS A 146 -20.90 -3.48 -11.75
N ARG A 147 -20.14 -4.56 -12.00
CA ARG A 147 -19.68 -4.98 -13.33
C ARG A 147 -18.96 -3.88 -14.13
N VAL A 148 -18.19 -3.05 -13.42
CA VAL A 148 -17.45 -1.92 -14.01
C VAL A 148 -15.97 -2.28 -14.12
N LYS A 149 -15.37 -1.97 -15.28
CA LYS A 149 -13.91 -2.01 -15.46
C LYS A 149 -13.30 -0.67 -15.06
N VAL A 150 -12.16 -0.70 -14.39
CA VAL A 150 -11.50 0.46 -13.78
C VAL A 150 -10.23 0.83 -14.53
N TRP A 151 -10.03 2.14 -14.69
CA TRP A 151 -8.84 2.75 -15.25
C TRP A 151 -8.24 3.76 -14.26
N LEU A 152 -7.08 3.43 -13.69
CA LEU A 152 -6.39 4.28 -12.72
C LEU A 152 -5.25 5.03 -13.40
N ASP A 153 -5.27 6.36 -13.39
CA ASP A 153 -4.33 7.17 -14.17
C ASP A 153 -4.05 8.52 -13.50
N ARG A 154 -2.81 9.01 -13.62
CA ARG A 154 -2.41 10.33 -13.11
C ARG A 154 -3.17 11.46 -13.81
N GLN A 155 -3.62 11.27 -15.05
CA GLN A 155 -4.38 12.31 -15.78
C GLN A 155 -5.72 12.65 -15.13
N VAL A 156 -6.32 11.73 -14.37
CA VAL A 156 -7.54 12.01 -13.60
C VAL A 156 -7.26 13.01 -12.46
N ASN A 157 -6.09 12.94 -11.82
CA ASN A 157 -5.68 13.94 -10.83
C ASN A 157 -5.51 15.33 -11.46
N VAL A 158 -5.01 15.39 -12.70
CA VAL A 158 -4.86 16.64 -13.46
C VAL A 158 -6.24 17.19 -13.86
N ALA A 159 -7.13 16.33 -14.37
CA ALA A 159 -8.50 16.67 -14.74
C ALA A 159 -9.28 17.24 -13.54
N ARG A 160 -9.17 16.61 -12.36
CA ARG A 160 -9.71 17.15 -11.09
C ARG A 160 -9.24 18.57 -10.82
N ARG A 161 -7.93 18.82 -10.92
CA ARG A 161 -7.34 20.14 -10.62
C ARG A 161 -7.84 21.21 -11.58
N LYS A 162 -8.04 20.85 -12.84
CA LYS A 162 -8.64 21.71 -13.88
C LYS A 162 -10.17 21.78 -13.80
N ARG A 163 -10.81 20.95 -12.96
CA ARG A 163 -12.27 20.78 -12.88
C ARG A 163 -12.92 20.42 -14.22
N VAL A 164 -12.21 19.66 -15.05
CA VAL A 164 -12.69 19.17 -16.36
C VAL A 164 -12.98 17.68 -16.23
N TRP A 165 -14.12 17.24 -16.77
CA TRP A 165 -14.51 15.83 -16.83
C TRP A 165 -15.26 15.56 -18.14
N PRO A 166 -14.91 14.51 -18.92
CA PRO A 166 -13.82 13.54 -18.70
C PRO A 166 -12.41 14.12 -18.94
N PRO A 167 -11.33 13.40 -18.55
CA PRO A 167 -9.95 13.78 -18.91
C PRO A 167 -9.75 13.79 -20.44
N GLU A 168 -9.13 14.84 -20.97
CA GLU A 168 -8.83 14.97 -22.41
C GLU A 168 -7.71 14.03 -22.88
N ARG A 169 -6.80 13.66 -21.97
CA ARG A 169 -5.64 12.81 -22.26
C ARG A 169 -5.62 11.62 -21.32
N TRP A 170 -5.20 10.48 -21.86
CA TRP A 170 -5.08 9.23 -21.12
C TRP A 170 -3.62 8.76 -21.13
N GLY A 171 -3.12 8.42 -19.95
CA GLY A 171 -1.82 7.81 -19.70
C GLY A 171 -1.92 6.28 -19.59
N THR A 172 -1.09 5.68 -18.74
CA THR A 172 -1.06 4.23 -18.53
C THR A 172 -1.94 3.81 -17.35
N ASN A 173 -2.65 2.68 -17.50
CA ASN A 173 -3.49 2.14 -16.43
C ASN A 173 -2.65 1.53 -15.30
N ARG A 174 -2.66 2.18 -14.14
CA ARG A 174 -1.93 1.76 -12.93
C ARG A 174 -2.69 0.77 -12.05
N ALA A 175 -3.93 0.42 -12.40
CA ALA A 175 -4.73 -0.50 -11.59
C ALA A 175 -4.07 -1.89 -11.48
N LYS A 176 -3.43 -2.38 -12.56
CA LYS A 176 -2.67 -3.65 -12.51
C LYS A 176 -1.53 -3.61 -11.50
N THR A 177 -0.77 -2.51 -11.50
CA THR A 177 0.34 -2.31 -10.56
C THR A 177 -0.16 -2.31 -9.12
N LEU A 178 -1.29 -1.63 -8.85
CA LEU A 178 -1.89 -1.60 -7.52
C LEU A 178 -2.35 -2.99 -7.04
N LEU A 179 -2.98 -3.76 -7.93
CA LEU A 179 -3.37 -5.15 -7.64
C LEU A 179 -2.15 -6.01 -7.33
N THR A 180 -1.09 -5.92 -8.13
CA THR A 180 0.16 -6.64 -7.87
C THR A 180 0.79 -6.22 -6.55
N ALA A 181 0.90 -4.91 -6.31
CA ALA A 181 1.44 -4.36 -5.08
C ALA A 181 0.65 -4.85 -3.86
N THR A 182 -0.68 -4.99 -3.96
CA THR A 182 -1.54 -5.50 -2.89
C THR A 182 -1.30 -6.98 -2.58
N LEU A 183 -1.05 -7.79 -3.60
CA LEU A 183 -0.93 -9.23 -3.43
C LEU A 183 0.40 -9.64 -2.80
N ILE A 184 1.47 -8.88 -3.03
CA ILE A 184 2.80 -9.15 -2.45
C ILE A 184 2.74 -9.20 -0.91
N PRO A 185 2.32 -8.15 -0.17
CA PRO A 185 2.29 -8.20 1.28
C PRO A 185 1.31 -9.24 1.80
N VAL A 186 0.19 -9.51 1.11
CA VAL A 186 -0.74 -10.56 1.53
C VAL A 186 -0.05 -11.92 1.53
N VAL A 187 0.71 -12.24 0.46
CA VAL A 187 1.53 -13.45 0.41
C VAL A 187 2.60 -13.41 1.49
N THR A 188 3.34 -12.31 1.62
CA THR A 188 4.40 -12.17 2.63
C THR A 188 3.88 -12.38 4.05
N LEU A 189 2.73 -11.80 4.39
CA LEU A 189 2.11 -11.93 5.70
C LEU A 189 1.57 -13.34 5.96
N LEU A 190 1.01 -13.98 4.93
CA LEU A 190 0.59 -15.38 5.03
C LEU A 190 1.78 -16.30 5.26
N VAL A 191 2.87 -16.12 4.50
CA VAL A 191 4.11 -16.88 4.67
C VAL A 191 4.71 -16.65 6.05
N LEU A 192 4.81 -15.39 6.48
CA LEU A 192 5.34 -15.03 7.78
C LEU A 192 4.50 -15.62 8.92
N GLY A 193 3.17 -15.50 8.84
CA GLY A 193 2.26 -16.07 9.84
C GLY A 193 2.36 -17.59 9.94
N LEU A 194 2.52 -18.27 8.81
CA LEU A 194 2.78 -19.71 8.78
C LEU A 194 4.14 -20.08 9.39
N VAL A 195 5.21 -19.32 9.08
CA VAL A 195 6.54 -19.53 9.69
C VAL A 195 6.46 -19.35 11.20
N VAL A 196 5.88 -18.25 11.68
CA VAL A 196 5.74 -17.96 13.11
C VAL A 196 4.88 -19.03 13.80
N GLY A 197 3.75 -19.41 13.21
CA GLY A 197 2.89 -20.48 13.74
C GLY A 197 3.61 -21.83 13.80
N SER A 198 4.46 -22.13 12.82
CA SER A 198 5.26 -23.36 12.81
C SER A 198 6.32 -23.38 13.92
N ILE A 199 6.96 -22.23 14.21
CA ILE A 199 7.90 -22.10 15.32
C ILE A 199 7.17 -22.34 16.65
N PHE A 200 6.03 -21.68 16.87
CA PHE A 200 5.23 -21.88 18.08
C PHE A 200 4.73 -23.32 18.23
N ALA A 201 4.33 -23.96 17.13
CA ALA A 201 3.94 -25.37 17.16
C ALA A 201 5.12 -26.25 17.60
N LEU A 202 6.30 -26.05 17.03
CA LEU A 202 7.52 -26.78 17.40
C LEU A 202 7.95 -26.52 18.85
N GLU A 203 7.80 -25.29 19.36
CA GLU A 203 8.05 -24.97 20.77
C GLU A 203 6.99 -25.58 21.71
N GLY A 204 5.71 -25.62 21.30
CA GLY A 204 4.67 -26.33 22.05
C GLY A 204 4.95 -27.84 22.16
N PHE A 205 5.63 -28.43 21.18
CA PHE A 205 6.11 -29.81 21.24
C PHE A 205 7.35 -29.98 22.13
N ARG A 206 8.06 -28.89 22.49
CA ARG A 206 9.08 -28.91 23.55
C ARG A 206 8.39 -28.94 24.92
N ALA A 207 7.67 -30.03 25.20
CA ALA A 207 7.49 -30.45 26.57
C ALA A 207 8.89 -30.62 27.21
N PRO A 208 9.05 -30.46 28.54
CA PRO A 208 10.36 -30.24 29.19
C PRO A 208 11.50 -31.25 28.96
N GLN A 209 11.32 -32.34 28.18
CA GLN A 209 12.30 -33.43 28.12
C GLN A 209 12.39 -34.22 26.79
N ARG A 210 11.79 -33.76 25.69
CA ARG A 210 11.95 -34.46 24.39
C ARG A 210 12.20 -33.51 23.25
N ASP A 211 13.39 -33.60 22.67
CA ASP A 211 13.68 -32.96 21.39
C ASP A 211 12.75 -33.55 20.31
N PRO A 212 12.14 -32.70 19.47
CA PRO A 212 11.33 -33.19 18.37
C PRO A 212 12.20 -34.04 17.43
N PRO A 213 11.72 -35.22 16.99
CA PRO A 213 12.50 -36.04 16.08
C PRO A 213 12.69 -35.31 14.74
N ALA A 214 13.87 -35.46 14.13
CA ALA A 214 14.28 -34.68 12.94
C ALA A 214 13.28 -34.72 11.78
N TRP A 215 12.55 -35.83 11.61
CA TRP A 215 11.55 -35.96 10.56
C TRP A 215 10.37 -34.99 10.72
N VAL A 216 10.02 -34.58 11.94
CA VAL A 216 8.96 -33.58 12.19
C VAL A 216 9.39 -32.23 11.64
N ILE A 217 10.64 -31.82 11.89
CA ILE A 217 11.20 -30.58 11.37
C ILE A 217 11.18 -30.60 9.84
N VAL A 218 11.60 -31.70 9.22
CA VAL A 218 11.57 -31.86 7.76
C VAL A 218 10.15 -31.73 7.22
N ILE A 219 9.16 -32.39 7.82
CA ILE A 219 7.76 -32.29 7.39
C ILE A 219 7.24 -30.86 7.50
N VAL A 220 7.52 -30.17 8.60
CA VAL A 220 7.09 -28.78 8.80
C VAL A 220 7.71 -27.86 7.75
N VAL A 221 9.01 -28.00 7.47
CA VAL A 221 9.71 -27.21 6.45
C VAL A 221 9.18 -27.50 5.04
N VAL A 222 8.96 -28.77 4.69
CA VAL A 222 8.43 -29.16 3.38
C VAL A 222 7.00 -28.66 3.20
N LEU A 223 6.15 -28.82 4.22
CA LEU A 223 4.78 -28.31 4.19
C LEU A 223 4.75 -26.78 4.05
N GLN A 224 5.62 -26.09 4.78
CA GLN A 224 5.78 -24.64 4.69
C GLN A 224 6.18 -24.19 3.28
N LEU A 225 7.14 -24.89 2.66
CA LEU A 225 7.57 -24.60 1.28
C LEU A 225 6.42 -24.82 0.29
N LEU A 226 5.71 -25.95 0.40
CA LEU A 226 4.57 -26.27 -0.46
C LEU A 226 3.45 -25.24 -0.31
N LEU A 227 3.12 -24.82 0.91
CA LEU A 227 2.13 -23.77 1.17
C LEU A 227 2.56 -22.42 0.61
N THR A 228 3.84 -22.07 0.73
CA THR A 228 4.39 -20.82 0.19
C THR A 228 4.32 -20.78 -1.33
N VAL A 229 4.76 -21.85 -2.00
CA VAL A 229 4.75 -21.95 -3.46
C VAL A 229 3.32 -22.01 -3.99
N SER A 230 2.47 -22.86 -3.43
CA SER A 230 1.06 -22.97 -3.83
C SER A 230 0.30 -21.67 -3.59
N GLY A 231 0.53 -20.99 -2.47
CA GLY A 231 -0.03 -19.67 -2.15
C GLY A 231 0.39 -18.60 -3.17
N ALA A 232 1.68 -18.56 -3.54
CA ALA A 232 2.19 -17.64 -4.55
C ALA A 232 1.55 -17.90 -5.94
N LEU A 233 1.49 -19.17 -6.36
CA LEU A 233 0.84 -19.56 -7.62
C LEU A 233 -0.65 -19.23 -7.63
N PHE A 234 -1.36 -19.54 -6.54
CA PHE A 234 -2.77 -19.20 -6.37
C PHE A 234 -2.99 -17.68 -6.51
N VAL A 235 -2.13 -16.88 -5.89
CA VAL A 235 -2.18 -15.43 -5.98
C VAL A 235 -1.96 -14.92 -7.41
N LEU A 236 -1.03 -15.52 -8.16
CA LEU A 236 -0.82 -15.16 -9.57
C LEU A 236 -2.03 -15.49 -10.45
N VAL A 237 -2.68 -16.64 -10.21
CA VAL A 237 -3.90 -17.04 -10.92
C VAL A 237 -5.06 -16.11 -10.58
N VAL A 238 -5.31 -15.86 -9.30
CA VAL A 238 -6.36 -14.94 -8.84
C VAL A 238 -6.12 -13.54 -9.39
N ARG A 239 -4.88 -13.06 -9.39
CA ARG A 239 -4.49 -11.78 -9.99
C ARG A 239 -4.90 -11.69 -11.44
N GLU A 240 -4.61 -12.70 -12.25
CA GLU A 240 -4.90 -12.69 -13.68
C GLU A 240 -6.41 -12.70 -13.93
N ILE A 241 -7.16 -13.52 -13.18
CA ILE A 241 -8.63 -13.57 -13.26
C ILE A 241 -9.24 -12.20 -12.88
N VAL A 242 -8.82 -11.63 -11.75
CA VAL A 242 -9.30 -10.32 -11.27
C VAL A 242 -8.92 -9.22 -12.25
N SER A 243 -7.67 -9.22 -12.74
CA SER A 243 -7.17 -8.25 -13.72
C SER A 243 -8.00 -8.27 -15.00
N ARG A 244 -8.31 -9.45 -15.56
CA ARG A 244 -9.15 -9.57 -16.76
C ARG A 244 -10.56 -9.04 -16.57
N ARG A 245 -11.12 -9.18 -15.37
CA ARG A 245 -12.51 -8.80 -15.07
C ARG A 245 -12.64 -7.33 -14.67
N VAL A 246 -11.70 -6.82 -13.89
CA VAL A 246 -11.81 -5.51 -13.22
C VAL A 246 -10.97 -4.44 -13.92
N VAL A 247 -9.89 -4.79 -14.59
CA VAL A 247 -9.00 -3.78 -15.18
C VAL A 247 -9.36 -3.53 -16.64
N ALA A 248 -9.66 -2.27 -16.95
CA ALA A 248 -9.92 -1.82 -18.31
C ALA A 248 -8.63 -1.89 -19.16
N ARG A 249 -8.73 -2.43 -20.39
CA ARG A 249 -7.61 -2.50 -21.35
C ARG A 249 -7.37 -1.18 -22.07
N THR A 250 -8.43 -0.40 -22.25
CA THR A 250 -8.40 0.95 -22.82
C THR A 250 -9.21 1.89 -21.95
N PRO A 251 -8.97 3.21 -22.00
CA PRO A 251 -9.79 4.17 -21.27
C PRO A 251 -11.27 4.09 -21.65
N ALA A 252 -11.57 3.83 -22.93
CA ALA A 252 -12.93 3.71 -23.45
C ALA A 252 -13.72 2.56 -22.82
N GLU A 253 -13.06 1.46 -22.42
CA GLU A 253 -13.72 0.36 -21.69
C GLU A 253 -14.20 0.77 -20.28
N CYS A 254 -13.58 1.77 -19.66
CA CYS A 254 -13.96 2.28 -18.33
C CYS A 254 -14.92 3.46 -18.44
N TRP A 255 -14.56 4.45 -19.26
CA TRP A 255 -15.21 5.75 -19.29
C TRP A 255 -16.30 5.87 -20.37
N GLY A 256 -16.34 4.94 -21.33
CA GLY A 256 -17.13 5.06 -22.55
C GLY A 256 -16.36 5.79 -23.66
N HIS A 257 -16.88 5.78 -24.88
CA HIS A 257 -16.35 6.61 -25.96
C HIS A 257 -16.75 8.06 -25.67
N SER A 258 -15.85 8.84 -25.09
CA SER A 258 -15.86 10.29 -25.31
C SER A 258 -15.39 10.50 -26.74
N GLY A 259 -16.34 10.82 -27.63
CA GLY A 259 -16.08 11.06 -29.06
C GLY A 259 -15.05 12.15 -29.33
#